data_AF-A0A976CK98-F1
#
_entry.id   AF-A0A976CK98-F1
#
_cell.length_a   1.000
_cell.length_b   1.000
_cell.length_c   1.000
_cell.angle_alpha   90.00
_cell.angle_beta   90.00
_cell.angle_gamma   90.00
#
_symmetry.space_group_name_H-M   'P 1'
#
loop_
_entity.id
_entity.type
_entity.pdbx_description
1 polymer ?
#
loop_
_entity_poly.entity_id
_entity_poly.type
_entity_poly.pdbx_seq_one_letter_code
_entity_poly.pdbx_strand_id
1 'polypeptide(L)'
;MLLASSAKQIDANLSSLAAQIEQQNPDLSVLAARQFRFAIRQTPLEVTISEPREFNVLEEFILRAGVEFEPAPTLQELADLLGLDEVFVKTAAASLVNLEILKVAENGKIAIAPQGQDFFEKGAVSRSHVQSIYAISDPLNQTLTFKFDAVGAESINLPDLAEFVSLDHKISDLADLSIAEIQPPIQASGLGIHVPENGKIVSKCDVIGDDLDIWQIVSVFVLQDAIENKTTIQARQGKQILETASNLLNEVESQQKLLKELCKSTAEDVILEQPEIIPTPKTRKSAAKKKRKEPIE
;
A
#
# COMPACT_ATOMS: atom_id res chain seq x y z
N MET A 1 37.31 31.34 -9.71
CA MET A 1 38.04 30.20 -10.30
C MET A 1 37.06 29.04 -10.38
N LEU A 2 36.58 28.69 -11.57
CA LEU A 2 35.76 27.49 -11.77
C LEU A 2 36.66 26.28 -11.58
N LEU A 3 36.40 25.49 -10.54
CA LEU A 3 37.01 24.17 -10.40
C LEU A 3 36.57 23.33 -11.61
N ALA A 4 37.57 22.78 -12.29
CA ALA A 4 37.43 21.96 -13.48
C ALA A 4 36.39 20.85 -13.25
N SER A 5 35.47 20.73 -14.20
CA SER A 5 34.44 19.70 -14.27
C SER A 5 35.07 18.31 -14.12
N SER A 6 35.02 17.71 -12.93
CA SER A 6 34.93 16.26 -12.88
C SER A 6 33.62 15.89 -13.58
N ALA A 7 33.62 14.82 -14.37
CA ALA A 7 32.39 14.36 -15.00
C ALA A 7 31.42 13.96 -13.88
N LYS A 8 30.38 14.78 -13.64
CA LYS A 8 29.31 14.47 -12.68
C LYS A 8 28.71 13.13 -13.04
N GLN A 9 28.58 12.26 -12.05
CA GLN A 9 28.05 10.91 -12.27
C GLN A 9 26.55 10.90 -12.03
N ILE A 10 25.83 11.39 -13.03
CA ILE A 10 24.39 11.58 -12.99
C ILE A 10 23.79 10.63 -14.01
N ASP A 11 22.92 9.74 -13.54
CA ASP A 11 22.11 8.86 -14.39
C ASP A 11 21.37 9.68 -15.46
N ALA A 12 21.32 9.16 -16.69
CA ALA A 12 20.70 9.83 -17.82
C ALA A 12 19.24 10.20 -17.52
N ASN A 13 18.52 9.32 -16.81
CA ASN A 13 17.14 9.52 -16.39
C ASN A 13 16.96 10.66 -15.36
N LEU A 14 18.03 11.05 -14.66
CA LEU A 14 18.00 12.07 -13.61
C LEU A 14 18.63 13.41 -14.04
N SER A 15 19.22 13.46 -15.24
CA SER A 15 19.96 14.64 -15.73
C SER A 15 19.10 15.91 -15.79
N SER A 16 17.85 15.80 -16.23
CA SER A 16 16.93 16.95 -16.29
C SER A 16 16.55 17.47 -14.91
N LEU A 17 16.36 16.57 -13.94
CA LEU A 17 16.03 16.93 -12.57
C LEU A 17 17.25 17.50 -11.84
N ALA A 18 18.44 16.95 -12.07
CA ALA A 18 19.68 17.50 -11.53
C ALA A 18 19.90 18.95 -11.99
N ALA A 19 19.74 19.22 -13.29
CA ALA A 19 19.84 20.58 -13.82
C ALA A 19 18.79 21.53 -13.22
N GLN A 20 17.56 21.05 -13.00
CA GLN A 20 16.52 21.84 -12.33
C GLN A 20 16.88 22.19 -10.89
N ILE A 21 17.45 21.25 -10.12
CA ILE A 21 17.88 21.49 -8.74
C ILE A 21 18.92 22.61 -8.68
N GLU A 22 19.96 22.56 -9.53
CA GLU A 22 21.02 23.58 -9.57
C GLU A 22 20.50 24.93 -10.09
N GLN A 23 19.56 24.93 -11.04
CA GLN A 23 18.95 26.16 -11.53
C GLN A 23 18.10 26.85 -10.46
N GLN A 24 17.37 26.07 -9.67
CA GLN A 24 16.52 26.59 -8.60
C GLN A 24 17.31 27.01 -7.36
N ASN A 25 18.46 26.39 -7.12
CA ASN A 25 19.31 26.63 -5.97
C ASN A 25 20.75 26.83 -6.47
N PRO A 26 21.12 28.07 -6.83
CA PRO A 26 22.45 28.36 -7.41
C PRO A 26 23.64 27.98 -6.51
N ASP A 27 23.40 27.86 -5.20
CA ASP A 27 24.39 27.50 -4.21
C ASP A 27 24.57 25.98 -4.02
N LEU A 28 23.72 25.17 -4.66
CA LEU A 28 23.81 23.71 -4.64
C LEU A 28 24.42 23.19 -5.93
N SER A 29 25.36 22.26 -5.81
CA SER A 29 25.84 21.46 -6.94
C SER A 29 25.52 19.98 -6.77
N VAL A 30 24.94 19.37 -7.80
CA VAL A 30 24.71 17.93 -7.88
C VAL A 30 26.01 17.25 -8.30
N LEU A 31 26.60 16.47 -7.40
CA LEU A 31 27.85 15.74 -7.65
C LEU A 31 27.60 14.39 -8.32
N ALA A 32 26.58 13.69 -7.86
CA ALA A 32 26.15 12.40 -8.38
C ALA A 32 24.65 12.20 -8.21
N ALA A 33 24.05 11.38 -9.06
CA ALA A 33 22.66 10.95 -8.92
C ALA A 33 22.43 9.59 -9.55
N ARG A 34 21.69 8.70 -8.88
CA ARG A 34 21.36 7.37 -9.40
C ARG A 34 19.99 6.90 -8.93
N GLN A 35 19.34 6.07 -9.74
CA GLN A 35 18.12 5.38 -9.33
C GLN A 35 18.46 4.04 -8.66
N PHE A 36 17.74 3.75 -7.58
CA PHE A 36 17.77 2.47 -6.89
C PHE A 36 16.35 1.91 -6.84
N ARG A 37 16.25 0.61 -6.64
CA ARG A 37 15.01 0.00 -6.18
C ARG A 37 15.05 -0.21 -4.66
N PHE A 38 13.90 -0.24 -4.05
CA PHE A 38 13.69 -0.73 -2.68
C PHE A 38 12.34 -1.44 -2.62
N ALA A 39 12.19 -2.38 -1.68
CA ALA A 39 10.93 -3.07 -1.48
C ALA A 39 10.07 -2.31 -0.46
N ILE A 40 8.82 -2.04 -0.82
CA ILE A 40 7.75 -1.84 0.17
C ILE A 40 7.08 -3.19 0.41
N ARG A 41 6.55 -3.39 1.61
CA ARG A 41 5.88 -4.64 1.97
C ARG A 41 4.38 -4.44 1.96
N GLN A 42 3.67 -5.33 1.29
CA GLN A 42 2.22 -5.39 1.28
C GLN A 42 1.72 -6.61 2.04
N THR A 43 0.88 -6.40 3.04
CA THR A 43 0.30 -7.46 3.87
C THR A 43 -1.22 -7.44 3.72
N PRO A 44 -1.86 -8.55 3.29
CA PRO A 44 -3.32 -8.64 3.20
C PRO A 44 -3.95 -8.81 4.58
N LEU A 45 -4.99 -8.03 4.85
CA LEU A 45 -5.69 -7.99 6.13
C LEU A 45 -7.20 -8.16 5.97
N GLU A 46 -7.84 -8.71 6.98
CA GLU A 46 -9.28 -8.61 7.22
C GLU A 46 -9.55 -7.76 8.45
N VAL A 47 -10.42 -6.76 8.31
CA VAL A 47 -10.86 -5.93 9.42
C VAL A 47 -12.33 -6.17 9.73
N THR A 48 -12.65 -6.31 11.02
CA THR A 48 -14.04 -6.28 11.48
C THR A 48 -14.44 -4.86 11.77
N ILE A 49 -15.48 -4.39 11.09
CA ILE A 49 -16.05 -3.06 11.22
C ILE A 49 -17.40 -3.19 11.90
N SER A 50 -17.57 -2.47 13.01
CA SER A 50 -18.84 -2.30 13.71
C SER A 50 -19.37 -0.90 13.42
N GLU A 51 -20.61 -0.77 12.95
CA GLU A 51 -21.24 0.53 12.70
C GLU A 51 -22.72 0.55 13.07
N PRO A 52 -23.28 1.71 13.45
CA PRO A 52 -24.71 1.83 13.72
C PRO A 52 -25.52 1.59 12.45
N ARG A 53 -26.57 0.77 12.57
CA ARG A 53 -27.61 0.58 11.56
C ARG A 53 -28.93 1.04 12.15
N GLU A 54 -29.54 2.05 11.55
CA GLU A 54 -30.88 2.48 11.91
C GLU A 54 -31.89 1.34 11.75
N PHE A 55 -32.87 1.30 12.64
CA PHE A 55 -34.02 0.42 12.44
C PHE A 55 -34.72 0.80 11.15
N ASN A 56 -35.14 -0.21 10.38
CA ASN A 56 -36.03 0.06 9.28
C ASN A 56 -37.44 0.40 9.83
N VAL A 57 -38.27 0.98 8.96
CA VAL A 57 -39.62 1.42 9.34
C VAL A 57 -40.44 0.31 10.00
N LEU A 58 -40.39 -0.92 9.48
CA LEU A 58 -41.15 -2.04 10.05
C LEU A 58 -40.61 -2.48 11.42
N GLU A 59 -39.29 -2.53 11.59
CA GLU A 59 -38.65 -2.81 12.88
C GLU A 59 -39.04 -1.76 13.93
N GLU A 60 -39.00 -0.48 13.55
CA GLU A 60 -39.41 0.61 14.44
C GLU A 60 -40.88 0.47 14.84
N PHE A 61 -41.79 0.20 13.90
CA PHE A 61 -43.21 -0.04 14.20
C PHE A 61 -43.42 -1.22 15.15
N ILE A 62 -42.70 -2.33 14.95
CA ILE A 62 -42.77 -3.50 15.84
C ILE A 62 -42.31 -3.13 17.25
N LEU A 63 -41.18 -2.44 17.39
CA LEU A 63 -40.64 -2.04 18.68
C LEU A 63 -41.56 -1.04 19.40
N ARG A 64 -42.03 0.00 18.70
CA ARG A 64 -42.98 0.97 19.22
C ARG A 64 -44.29 0.31 19.65
N ALA A 65 -44.79 -0.65 18.86
CA ALA A 65 -46.01 -1.36 19.22
C ALA A 65 -45.88 -2.15 20.53
N GLY A 66 -44.70 -2.72 20.80
CA GLY A 66 -44.41 -3.39 22.07
C GLY A 66 -44.31 -2.46 23.29
N VAL A 67 -44.19 -1.15 23.07
CA VAL A 67 -44.06 -0.12 24.13
C VAL A 67 -45.34 0.70 24.29
N GLU A 68 -45.99 1.06 23.19
CA GLU A 68 -47.06 2.06 23.16
C GLU A 68 -48.47 1.46 23.28
N PHE A 69 -48.66 0.18 22.94
CA PHE A 69 -49.97 -0.46 23.07
C PHE A 69 -50.14 -1.12 24.43
N GLU A 70 -51.30 -0.86 25.04
CA GLU A 70 -51.76 -1.55 26.24
C GLU A 70 -53.15 -2.20 25.99
N PRO A 71 -53.24 -3.55 25.92
CA PRO A 71 -52.14 -4.51 26.01
C PRO A 71 -51.28 -4.55 24.74
N ALA A 72 -50.02 -4.96 24.88
CA ALA A 72 -49.14 -5.16 23.73
C ALA A 72 -49.72 -6.19 22.74
N PRO A 73 -49.61 -5.94 21.41
CA PRO A 73 -50.20 -6.79 20.39
C PRO A 73 -49.36 -8.06 20.16
N THR A 74 -49.98 -9.01 19.49
CA THR A 74 -49.30 -10.14 18.84
C THR A 74 -48.78 -9.76 17.45
N LEU A 75 -47.89 -10.57 16.87
CA LEU A 75 -47.38 -10.36 15.51
C LEU A 75 -48.49 -10.42 14.44
N GLN A 76 -49.50 -11.27 14.63
CA GLN A 76 -50.65 -11.37 13.73
C GLN A 76 -51.52 -10.11 13.80
N GLU A 77 -51.86 -9.64 15.00
CA GLU A 77 -52.64 -8.41 15.17
C GLU A 77 -51.92 -7.20 14.56
N LEU A 78 -50.59 -7.14 14.66
CA LEU A 78 -49.80 -6.09 14.04
C LEU A 78 -49.79 -6.20 12.51
N ALA A 79 -49.71 -7.42 11.96
CA ALA A 79 -49.80 -7.64 10.52
C ALA A 79 -51.17 -7.20 9.97
N ASP A 80 -52.25 -7.58 10.65
CA ASP A 80 -53.62 -7.20 10.31
C ASP A 80 -53.81 -5.68 10.37
N LEU A 81 -53.29 -5.02 11.41
CA LEU A 81 -53.36 -3.57 11.57
C LEU A 81 -52.63 -2.81 10.45
N LEU A 82 -51.47 -3.32 10.02
CA LEU A 82 -50.65 -2.71 8.97
C LEU A 82 -51.12 -3.10 7.56
N GLY A 83 -52.06 -4.04 7.42
CA GLY A 83 -52.47 -4.60 6.13
C GLY A 83 -51.34 -5.34 5.41
N LEU A 84 -50.42 -5.95 6.17
CA LEU A 84 -49.27 -6.69 5.68
C LEU A 84 -49.49 -8.19 5.83
N ASP A 85 -48.79 -8.98 5.01
CA ASP A 85 -48.69 -10.42 5.24
C ASP A 85 -47.90 -10.68 6.54
N GLU A 86 -48.42 -11.56 7.39
CA GLU A 86 -47.84 -11.94 8.68
C GLU A 86 -46.38 -12.43 8.53
N VAL A 87 -46.02 -13.03 7.40
CA VAL A 87 -44.66 -13.51 7.13
C VAL A 87 -43.63 -12.36 7.19
N PHE A 88 -43.97 -11.16 6.71
CA PHE A 88 -43.05 -10.01 6.76
C PHE A 88 -42.82 -9.54 8.19
N VAL A 89 -43.90 -9.42 8.97
CA VAL A 89 -43.84 -9.00 10.38
C VAL A 89 -43.07 -10.03 11.21
N LYS A 90 -43.30 -11.33 10.99
CA LYS A 90 -42.54 -12.42 11.62
C LYS A 90 -41.07 -12.39 11.29
N THR A 91 -40.71 -12.13 10.04
CA THR A 91 -39.30 -12.09 9.60
C THR A 91 -38.54 -10.92 10.24
N ALA A 92 -39.16 -9.74 10.28
CA ALA A 92 -38.60 -8.58 10.96
C ALA A 92 -38.49 -8.80 12.47
N ALA A 93 -39.53 -9.33 13.11
CA ALA A 93 -39.52 -9.65 14.53
C ALA A 93 -38.47 -10.71 14.88
N ALA A 94 -38.30 -11.75 14.07
CA ALA A 94 -37.27 -12.76 14.27
C ALA A 94 -35.86 -12.15 14.23
N SER A 95 -35.61 -11.18 13.35
CA SER A 95 -34.34 -10.46 13.29
C SER A 95 -34.09 -9.67 14.59
N LEU A 96 -35.11 -8.98 15.10
CA LEU A 96 -35.03 -8.25 16.37
C LEU A 96 -34.87 -9.19 17.59
N VAL A 97 -35.49 -10.37 17.57
CA VAL A 97 -35.33 -11.39 18.61
C VAL A 97 -33.92 -11.98 18.58
N ASN A 98 -33.37 -12.26 17.40
CA ASN A 98 -31.99 -12.77 17.26
C ASN A 98 -30.93 -11.76 17.72
N LEU A 99 -31.23 -10.47 17.60
CA LEU A 99 -30.42 -9.37 18.15
C LEU A 99 -30.71 -9.13 19.64
N GLU A 100 -31.59 -9.93 20.23
CA GLU A 100 -32.06 -9.83 21.62
C GLU A 100 -32.68 -8.46 21.96
N ILE A 101 -33.23 -7.75 20.97
CA ILE A 101 -33.89 -6.45 21.13
C ILE A 101 -35.37 -6.63 21.47
N LEU A 102 -36.01 -7.65 20.89
CA LEU A 102 -37.42 -7.97 21.08
C LEU A 102 -37.58 -9.31 21.81
N LYS A 103 -38.63 -9.43 22.62
CA LYS A 103 -39.13 -10.70 23.15
C LYS A 103 -40.55 -10.93 22.67
N VAL A 104 -40.84 -12.20 22.36
CA VAL A 104 -42.20 -12.67 22.10
C VAL A 104 -42.56 -13.64 23.21
N ALA A 105 -43.58 -13.30 24.00
CA ALA A 105 -44.06 -14.15 25.09
C ALA A 105 -44.78 -15.39 24.56
N GLU A 106 -45.01 -16.39 25.42
CA GLU A 106 -45.72 -17.63 25.05
C GLU A 106 -47.13 -17.37 24.49
N ASN A 107 -47.78 -16.28 24.95
CA ASN A 107 -49.08 -15.84 24.44
C ASN A 107 -48.99 -15.04 23.13
N GLY A 108 -47.81 -14.99 22.49
CA GLY A 108 -47.56 -14.30 21.23
C GLY A 108 -47.37 -12.79 21.33
N LYS A 109 -47.51 -12.19 22.53
CA LYS A 109 -47.36 -10.74 22.70
C LYS A 109 -45.91 -10.31 22.61
N ILE A 110 -45.69 -9.18 21.95
CA ILE A 110 -44.37 -8.61 21.76
C ILE A 110 -44.03 -7.61 22.87
N ALA A 111 -42.76 -7.55 23.27
CA ALA A 111 -42.24 -6.56 24.20
C ALA A 111 -40.76 -6.31 23.92
N ILE A 112 -40.25 -5.12 24.25
CA ILE A 112 -38.82 -4.84 24.18
C ILE A 112 -38.06 -5.65 25.26
N ALA A 113 -36.95 -6.25 24.88
CA ALA A 113 -36.04 -6.92 25.80
C ALA A 113 -35.25 -5.89 26.62
N PRO A 114 -34.78 -6.22 27.84
CA PRO A 114 -34.01 -5.29 28.67
C PRO A 114 -32.79 -4.68 27.94
N GLN A 115 -31.98 -5.47 27.23
CA GLN A 115 -30.85 -4.93 26.44
C GLN A 115 -31.29 -4.20 25.16
N GLY A 116 -32.51 -4.41 24.69
CA GLY A 116 -33.10 -3.75 23.52
C GLY A 116 -33.50 -2.30 23.76
N GLN A 117 -33.67 -1.91 25.03
CA GLN A 117 -34.12 -0.57 25.42
C GLN A 117 -33.14 0.51 24.95
N ASP A 118 -31.84 0.33 25.19
CA ASP A 118 -30.80 1.26 24.75
C ASP A 118 -30.75 1.42 23.23
N PHE A 119 -30.95 0.32 22.48
CA PHE A 119 -30.98 0.36 21.03
C PHE A 119 -32.22 1.07 20.51
N PHE A 120 -33.38 0.80 21.10
CA PHE A 120 -34.64 1.47 20.79
C PHE A 120 -34.56 2.98 21.00
N GLU A 121 -34.03 3.43 22.14
CA GLU A 121 -33.87 4.85 22.45
C GLU A 121 -32.89 5.56 21.50
N LYS A 122 -31.86 4.86 21.02
CA LYS A 122 -30.91 5.36 20.02
C LYS A 122 -31.42 5.25 18.58
N GLY A 123 -32.52 4.53 18.33
CA GLY A 123 -33.06 4.28 17.00
C GLY A 123 -32.18 3.40 16.09
N ALA A 124 -31.16 2.73 16.65
CA ALA A 124 -30.17 1.99 15.87
C ALA A 124 -29.61 0.78 16.62
N VAL A 125 -29.15 -0.21 15.86
CA VAL A 125 -28.44 -1.41 16.34
C VAL A 125 -27.02 -1.46 15.76
N SER A 126 -26.06 -1.96 16.52
CA SER A 126 -24.71 -2.21 16.01
C SER A 126 -24.70 -3.35 15.00
N ARG A 127 -24.23 -3.09 13.79
CA ARG A 127 -23.99 -4.10 12.75
C ARG A 127 -22.49 -4.30 12.57
N SER A 128 -22.05 -5.56 12.62
CA SER A 128 -20.67 -5.92 12.33
C SER A 128 -20.55 -6.59 10.96
N HIS A 129 -19.51 -6.23 10.21
CA HIS A 129 -19.14 -6.89 8.95
C HIS A 129 -17.62 -6.95 8.80
N VAL A 130 -17.14 -7.86 7.97
CA VAL A 130 -15.72 -8.02 7.65
C VAL A 130 -15.42 -7.38 6.30
N GLN A 131 -14.27 -6.73 6.19
CA GLN A 131 -13.78 -6.13 4.96
C GLN A 131 -12.29 -6.41 4.78
N SER A 132 -11.90 -6.79 3.57
CA SER A 132 -10.49 -6.99 3.21
C SER A 132 -9.83 -5.67 2.82
N ILE A 133 -8.61 -5.46 3.32
CA ILE A 133 -7.75 -4.32 3.01
C ILE A 133 -6.29 -4.79 2.90
N TYR A 134 -5.41 -3.91 2.46
CA TYR A 134 -3.96 -4.13 2.41
C TYR A 134 -3.26 -3.10 3.28
N ALA A 135 -2.37 -3.57 4.14
CA ALA A 135 -1.38 -2.72 4.79
C ALA A 135 -0.14 -2.59 3.89
N ILE A 136 0.37 -1.37 3.77
CA ILE A 136 1.54 -1.03 2.99
C ILE A 136 2.57 -0.41 3.94
N SER A 137 3.64 -1.16 4.19
CA SER A 137 4.77 -0.76 5.00
C SER A 137 5.87 -0.22 4.09
N ASP A 138 6.12 1.09 4.16
CA ASP A 138 7.18 1.77 3.42
C ASP A 138 8.38 2.03 4.35
N PRO A 139 9.45 1.22 4.28
CA PRO A 139 10.59 1.36 5.17
C PRO A 139 11.39 2.64 4.93
N LEU A 140 11.30 3.22 3.74
CA LEU A 140 12.07 4.40 3.36
C LEU A 140 11.44 5.67 3.95
N ASN A 141 10.11 5.76 3.92
CA ASN A 141 9.35 6.84 4.57
C ASN A 141 8.99 6.55 6.03
N GLN A 142 9.21 5.31 6.51
CA GLN A 142 8.81 4.81 7.83
C GLN A 142 7.30 4.98 8.06
N THR A 143 6.49 4.69 7.04
CA THR A 143 5.04 4.84 7.09
C THR A 143 4.35 3.50 6.97
N LEU A 144 3.25 3.36 7.72
CA LEU A 144 2.27 2.30 7.58
C LEU A 144 0.97 2.91 7.07
N THR A 145 0.55 2.53 5.87
CA THR A 145 -0.68 3.03 5.23
C THR A 145 -1.58 1.87 4.82
N PHE A 146 -2.86 2.15 4.56
CA PHE A 146 -3.84 1.13 4.23
C PHE A 146 -4.57 1.45 2.93
N LYS A 147 -4.90 0.41 2.14
CA LYS A 147 -5.62 0.53 0.86
C LYS A 147 -6.66 -0.57 0.71
N PHE A 148 -7.71 -0.32 -0.07
CA PHE A 148 -8.63 -1.39 -0.49
C PHE A 148 -8.03 -2.26 -1.58
N ASP A 149 -7.34 -1.63 -2.53
CA ASP A 149 -6.75 -2.31 -3.67
C ASP A 149 -5.29 -2.66 -3.42
N ALA A 150 -4.91 -3.84 -3.90
CA ALA A 150 -3.51 -4.25 -3.94
C ALA A 150 -2.71 -3.30 -4.83
N VAL A 151 -1.49 -2.97 -4.40
CA VAL A 151 -0.52 -2.28 -5.21
C VAL A 151 0.05 -3.26 -6.24
N GLY A 152 0.14 -2.82 -7.50
CA GLY A 152 0.71 -3.63 -8.58
C GLY A 152 2.19 -3.89 -8.36
N ALA A 153 2.63 -5.13 -8.61
CA ALA A 153 4.03 -5.49 -8.61
C ALA A 153 4.62 -5.35 -10.02
N GLU A 154 5.65 -4.51 -10.15
CA GLU A 154 6.42 -4.38 -11.38
C GLU A 154 7.82 -4.98 -11.21
N SER A 155 8.35 -5.57 -12.28
CA SER A 155 9.74 -6.00 -12.31
C SER A 155 10.64 -4.80 -12.55
N ILE A 156 11.39 -4.41 -11.52
CA ILE A 156 12.32 -3.28 -11.59
C ILE A 156 13.75 -3.82 -11.56
N ASN A 157 14.49 -3.63 -12.64
CA ASN A 157 15.89 -4.02 -12.74
C ASN A 157 16.79 -2.83 -12.43
N LEU A 158 16.96 -2.52 -11.15
CA LEU A 158 17.87 -1.49 -10.63
C LEU A 158 18.65 -2.06 -9.44
N PRO A 159 19.80 -1.45 -9.08
CA PRO A 159 20.52 -1.82 -7.86
C PRO A 159 19.60 -1.67 -6.64
N ASP A 160 19.69 -2.61 -5.71
CA ASP A 160 18.88 -2.59 -4.50
C ASP A 160 19.52 -1.66 -3.46
N LEU A 161 18.75 -0.69 -2.96
CA LEU A 161 19.19 0.23 -1.92
C LEU A 161 19.51 -0.51 -0.61
N ALA A 162 18.83 -1.62 -0.34
CA ALA A 162 19.02 -2.43 0.87
C ALA A 162 20.43 -3.04 0.97
N GLU A 163 21.15 -3.20 -0.14
CA GLU A 163 22.55 -3.65 -0.14
C GLU A 163 23.50 -2.63 0.48
N PHE A 164 23.10 -1.35 0.49
CA PHE A 164 23.92 -0.24 0.96
C PHE A 164 23.45 0.29 2.31
N VAL A 165 22.16 0.16 2.62
CA VAL A 165 21.52 0.78 3.79
C VAL A 165 20.54 -0.21 4.40
N SER A 166 20.61 -0.41 5.72
CA SER A 166 19.62 -1.22 6.43
C SER A 166 18.29 -0.48 6.47
N LEU A 167 17.30 -0.99 5.74
CA LEU A 167 15.94 -0.45 5.67
C LEU A 167 14.98 -1.10 6.69
N ASP A 168 15.41 -2.16 7.38
CA ASP A 168 14.58 -3.00 8.27
C ASP A 168 14.21 -2.34 9.61
N HIS A 169 14.51 -1.06 9.80
CA HIS A 169 14.41 -0.43 11.11
C HIS A 169 13.24 0.55 11.10
N LYS A 170 12.07 0.09 11.57
CA LYS A 170 11.15 0.83 12.48
C LYS A 170 9.66 0.50 12.33
N ILE A 171 9.24 -0.23 11.30
CA ILE A 171 7.82 -0.62 11.21
C ILE A 171 7.66 -1.93 11.97
N SER A 172 6.96 -1.89 13.10
CA SER A 172 6.59 -3.09 13.86
C SER A 172 5.86 -4.08 12.96
N ASP A 173 6.05 -5.37 13.21
CA ASP A 173 5.25 -6.39 12.54
C ASP A 173 3.76 -6.11 12.80
N LEU A 174 2.95 -6.17 11.75
CA LEU A 174 1.50 -5.98 11.85
C LEU A 174 0.86 -6.97 12.83
N ALA A 175 1.44 -8.17 12.93
CA ALA A 175 1.00 -9.18 13.90
C ALA A 175 1.20 -8.75 15.37
N ASP A 176 2.15 -7.84 15.64
CA ASP A 176 2.47 -7.37 16.99
C ASP A 176 1.70 -6.09 17.38
N LEU A 177 1.07 -5.42 16.41
CA LEU A 177 0.34 -4.18 16.65
C LEU A 177 -1.04 -4.46 17.26
N SER A 178 -1.36 -3.74 18.32
CA SER A 178 -2.71 -3.75 18.89
C SER A 178 -3.69 -3.00 17.98
N ILE A 179 -4.99 -3.29 18.14
CA ILE A 179 -6.04 -2.59 17.39
C ILE A 179 -5.99 -1.06 17.59
N ALA A 180 -5.62 -0.62 18.79
CA ALA A 180 -5.49 0.80 19.12
C ALA A 180 -4.33 1.48 18.38
N GLU A 181 -3.28 0.73 18.05
CA GLU A 181 -2.15 1.23 17.25
C GLU A 181 -2.46 1.24 15.75
N ILE A 182 -3.33 0.33 15.29
CA ILE A 182 -3.74 0.20 13.88
C ILE A 182 -4.83 1.22 13.50
N GLN A 183 -5.71 1.60 14.44
CA GLN A 183 -6.83 2.51 14.18
C GLN A 183 -6.41 3.89 13.64
N PRO A 184 -5.43 4.62 14.23
CA PRO A 184 -4.99 5.91 13.71
C PRO A 184 -4.46 5.88 12.27
N PRO A 185 -3.55 4.96 11.87
CA PRO A 185 -3.08 4.92 10.49
C PRO A 185 -4.17 4.45 9.49
N ILE A 186 -5.14 3.61 9.89
CA ILE A 186 -6.33 3.33 9.07
C ILE A 186 -7.13 4.62 8.83
N GLN A 187 -7.37 5.42 9.86
CA GLN A 187 -8.11 6.68 9.75
C GLN A 187 -7.35 7.69 8.87
N ALA A 188 -6.04 7.83 9.07
CA ALA A 188 -5.17 8.71 8.29
C ALA A 188 -5.09 8.30 6.80
N SER A 189 -5.29 7.01 6.50
CA SER A 189 -5.33 6.48 5.13
C SER A 189 -6.63 6.85 4.38
N GLY A 190 -7.63 7.44 5.05
CA GLY A 190 -8.81 7.98 4.39
C GLY A 190 -9.79 6.92 3.85
N LEU A 191 -9.72 5.69 4.35
CA LEU A 191 -10.56 4.58 3.87
C LEU A 191 -12.04 4.69 4.27
N GLY A 192 -12.38 5.54 5.25
CA GLY A 192 -13.76 5.70 5.73
C GLY A 192 -14.33 4.48 6.46
N ILE A 193 -13.46 3.56 6.90
CA ILE A 193 -13.83 2.33 7.62
C ILE A 193 -13.69 2.46 9.13
N HIS A 194 -13.00 3.49 9.60
CA HIS A 194 -12.88 3.87 11.00
C HIS A 194 -13.21 5.35 11.16
N VAL A 195 -14.43 5.65 11.58
CA VAL A 195 -14.94 7.00 11.84
C VAL A 195 -15.65 6.97 13.21
N PRO A 196 -14.90 7.08 14.32
CA PRO A 196 -15.46 6.98 15.66
C PRO A 196 -16.59 7.97 15.95
N GLU A 197 -16.52 9.17 15.37
CA GLU A 197 -17.54 10.21 15.49
C GLU A 197 -18.93 9.75 15.00
N ASN A 198 -18.96 8.86 14.00
CA ASN A 198 -20.19 8.27 13.45
C ASN A 198 -20.47 6.87 14.02
N GLY A 199 -19.76 6.45 15.07
CA GLY A 199 -19.88 5.12 15.65
C GLY A 199 -19.31 3.98 14.80
N LYS A 200 -18.63 4.28 13.68
CA LYS A 200 -18.02 3.28 12.81
C LYS A 200 -16.62 2.94 13.29
N ILE A 201 -16.44 1.74 13.85
CA ILE A 201 -15.24 1.33 14.56
C ILE A 201 -14.66 0.06 13.93
N VAL A 202 -13.37 0.09 13.60
CA VAL A 202 -12.59 -1.12 13.31
C VAL A 202 -12.27 -1.76 14.65
N SER A 203 -12.86 -2.91 14.93
CA SER A 203 -12.79 -3.59 16.24
C SER A 203 -11.84 -4.78 16.26
N LYS A 204 -11.49 -5.30 15.08
CA LYS A 204 -10.55 -6.41 14.91
C LYS A 204 -9.77 -6.23 13.60
N CYS A 205 -8.53 -6.70 13.58
CA CYS A 205 -7.67 -6.76 12.40
C CYS A 205 -6.94 -8.11 12.43
N ASP A 206 -7.04 -8.89 11.35
CA ASP A 206 -6.40 -10.19 11.21
C ASP A 206 -5.54 -10.21 9.93
N VAL A 207 -4.34 -10.77 10.01
CA VAL A 207 -3.49 -11.03 8.84
C VAL A 207 -3.96 -12.31 8.16
N ILE A 208 -4.28 -12.24 6.87
CA ILE A 208 -4.96 -13.35 6.14
C ILE A 208 -4.08 -14.00 5.06
N GLY A 209 -2.82 -13.59 4.94
CA GLY A 209 -1.91 -14.12 3.92
C GLY A 209 -0.48 -13.64 4.11
N ASP A 210 0.38 -14.11 3.21
CA ASP A 210 1.81 -13.80 3.25
C ASP A 210 2.09 -12.37 2.77
N ASP A 211 3.20 -11.83 3.28
CA ASP A 211 3.76 -10.58 2.82
C ASP A 211 4.21 -10.67 1.35
N LEU A 212 3.92 -9.61 0.59
CA LEU A 212 4.41 -9.43 -0.76
C LEU A 212 5.34 -8.22 -0.83
N ASP A 213 6.59 -8.45 -1.24
CA ASP A 213 7.53 -7.38 -1.55
C ASP A 213 7.20 -6.76 -2.91
N ILE A 214 6.98 -5.45 -2.91
CA ILE A 214 6.67 -4.66 -4.09
C ILE A 214 7.82 -3.69 -4.32
N TRP A 215 8.52 -3.85 -5.44
CA TRP A 215 9.64 -3.00 -5.79
C TRP A 215 9.16 -1.60 -6.20
N GLN A 216 9.83 -0.57 -5.68
CA GLN A 216 9.61 0.83 -5.99
C GLN A 216 10.93 1.50 -6.39
N ILE A 217 10.86 2.56 -7.19
CA ILE A 217 12.04 3.35 -7.58
C ILE A 217 12.22 4.52 -6.62
N VAL A 218 13.45 4.73 -6.18
CA VAL A 218 13.89 5.95 -5.50
C VAL A 218 15.09 6.54 -6.21
N SER A 219 15.11 7.87 -6.35
CA SER A 219 16.25 8.59 -6.90
C SER A 219 17.08 9.17 -5.76
N VAL A 220 18.38 8.88 -5.73
CA VAL A 220 19.29 9.36 -4.69
C VAL A 220 20.28 10.34 -5.31
N PHE A 221 20.40 11.52 -4.71
CA PHE A 221 21.26 12.60 -5.16
C PHE A 221 22.31 12.92 -4.10
N VAL A 222 23.55 13.18 -4.52
CA VAL A 222 24.60 13.75 -3.68
C VAL A 222 24.75 15.22 -4.03
N LEU A 223 24.44 16.09 -3.07
CA LEU A 223 24.45 17.53 -3.24
C LEU A 223 25.59 18.14 -2.43
N GLN A 224 26.28 19.10 -3.02
CA GLN A 224 27.26 19.94 -2.35
C GLN A 224 26.68 21.34 -2.18
N ASP A 225 26.56 21.77 -0.93
CA ASP A 225 26.27 23.16 -0.60
C ASP A 225 27.58 23.96 -0.63
N ALA A 226 27.63 25.01 -1.46
CA ALA A 226 28.81 25.86 -1.59
C ALA A 226 28.94 26.90 -0.45
N ILE A 227 27.84 27.27 0.20
CA ILE A 227 27.81 28.22 1.30
C ILE A 227 28.23 27.52 2.60
N GLU A 228 27.59 26.40 2.91
CA GLU A 228 27.87 25.62 4.12
C GLU A 228 29.09 24.71 3.98
N ASN A 229 29.61 24.56 2.75
CA ASN A 229 30.65 23.61 2.39
C ASN A 229 30.34 22.18 2.89
N LYS A 230 29.07 21.78 2.77
CA LYS A 230 28.55 20.52 3.28
C LYS A 230 28.01 19.65 2.15
N THR A 231 28.36 18.37 2.17
CA THR A 231 27.76 17.37 1.28
C THR A 231 26.56 16.73 1.97
N THR A 232 25.45 16.59 1.26
CA THR A 232 24.22 15.94 1.75
C THR A 232 23.68 14.95 0.72
N ILE A 233 23.00 13.91 1.21
CA ILE A 233 22.30 12.95 0.39
C ILE A 233 20.80 13.28 0.39
N GLN A 234 20.17 13.32 -0.78
CA GLN A 234 18.73 13.51 -0.89
C GLN A 234 18.08 12.34 -1.62
N ALA A 235 17.10 11.70 -0.98
CA ALA A 235 16.20 10.74 -1.60
C ALA A 235 14.98 11.47 -2.17
N ARG A 236 14.57 11.09 -3.38
CA ARG A 236 13.45 11.71 -4.10
C ARG A 236 12.60 10.68 -4.82
N GLN A 237 11.31 10.97 -4.88
CA GLN A 237 10.37 10.36 -5.83
C GLN A 237 9.89 11.44 -6.80
N GLY A 238 10.38 11.36 -8.03
CA GLY A 238 10.22 12.45 -8.99
C GLY A 238 10.78 13.76 -8.44
N LYS A 239 9.93 14.79 -8.34
CA LYS A 239 10.32 16.11 -7.81
C LYS A 239 10.23 16.23 -6.28
N GLN A 240 9.54 15.30 -5.63
CA GLN A 240 9.31 15.35 -4.19
C GLN A 240 10.54 14.86 -3.43
N ILE A 241 10.98 15.65 -2.45
CA ILE A 241 12.02 15.24 -1.50
C ILE A 241 11.37 14.35 -0.44
N LEU A 242 11.99 13.21 -0.19
CA LEU A 242 11.63 12.31 0.89
C LEU A 242 12.49 12.67 2.10
N GLU A 243 12.00 13.53 2.99
CA GLU A 243 12.79 14.07 4.11
C GLU A 243 13.24 12.97 5.08
N THR A 244 12.32 12.09 5.50
CA THR A 244 12.63 10.95 6.39
C THR A 244 13.72 10.06 5.80
N ALA A 245 13.58 9.74 4.52
CA ALA A 245 14.53 8.94 3.77
C ALA A 245 15.89 9.64 3.63
N SER A 246 15.88 10.93 3.32
CA SER A 246 17.10 11.74 3.19
C SER A 246 17.84 11.81 4.51
N ASN A 247 17.14 12.04 5.62
CA ASN A 247 17.72 12.04 6.96
C ASN A 247 18.32 10.68 7.31
N LEU A 248 17.59 9.60 7.05
CA LEU A 248 18.10 8.24 7.24
C LEU A 248 19.41 8.04 6.47
N LEU A 249 19.44 8.33 5.16
CA LEU A 249 20.64 8.21 4.34
C LEU A 249 21.80 9.09 4.84
N ASN A 250 21.51 10.27 5.40
CA ASN A 250 22.49 11.17 6.01
C ASN A 250 22.92 10.78 7.44
N GLU A 251 22.31 9.75 8.05
CA GLU A 251 22.70 9.23 9.38
C GLU A 251 23.43 7.88 9.32
N VAL A 252 23.33 7.13 8.21
CA VAL A 252 23.83 5.75 8.16
C VAL A 252 25.36 5.66 8.09
N GLU A 253 25.97 4.83 8.95
CA GLU A 253 27.43 4.58 8.96
C GLU A 253 28.00 4.03 7.64
N SER A 254 27.15 3.38 6.83
CA SER A 254 27.48 2.84 5.51
C SER A 254 27.51 3.87 4.38
N GLN A 255 27.30 5.17 4.68
CA GLN A 255 27.35 6.26 3.71
C GLN A 255 28.53 6.19 2.76
N GLN A 256 29.72 5.84 3.24
CA GLN A 256 30.90 5.75 2.38
C GLN A 256 30.76 4.67 1.30
N LYS A 257 30.03 3.58 1.55
CA LYS A 257 29.75 2.54 0.55
C LYS A 257 28.72 3.04 -0.46
N LEU A 258 27.65 3.68 0.02
CA LEU A 258 26.61 4.26 -0.83
C LEU A 258 27.19 5.36 -1.74
N LEU A 259 27.98 6.28 -1.19
CA LEU A 259 28.67 7.33 -1.93
C LEU A 259 29.64 6.75 -2.97
N LYS A 260 30.35 5.66 -2.63
CA LYS A 260 31.19 4.96 -3.62
C LYS A 260 30.34 4.42 -4.76
N GLU A 261 29.19 3.79 -4.49
CA GLU A 261 28.28 3.27 -5.52
C GLU A 261 27.68 4.37 -6.40
N LEU A 262 27.28 5.49 -5.80
CA LEU A 262 26.79 6.68 -6.48
C LEU A 262 27.87 7.31 -7.38
N CYS A 263 29.14 7.17 -6.97
CA CYS A 263 30.31 7.66 -7.68
C CYS A 263 31.07 6.57 -8.47
N LYS A 264 30.45 5.41 -8.74
CA LYS A 264 30.96 4.45 -9.73
C LYS A 264 30.50 4.85 -11.14
N SER A 265 31.46 4.96 -12.05
CA SER A 265 31.19 5.15 -13.48
C SER A 265 30.34 4.00 -14.01
N THR A 266 29.11 4.27 -14.46
CA THR A 266 28.32 3.35 -15.26
C THR A 266 28.94 3.25 -16.67
N ALA A 267 30.00 2.47 -16.78
CA ALA A 267 30.55 2.05 -18.06
C ALA A 267 29.95 0.68 -18.41
N GLU A 268 28.63 0.60 -18.60
CA GLU A 268 27.93 -0.54 -19.20
C GLU A 268 26.44 -0.19 -19.31
N ASP A 269 26.06 0.43 -20.44
CA ASP A 269 24.74 0.27 -21.09
C ASP A 269 24.73 1.04 -22.41
N VAL A 270 25.62 0.62 -23.32
CA VAL A 270 25.46 0.82 -24.76
C VAL A 270 25.94 -0.46 -25.46
N ILE A 271 25.16 -1.53 -25.34
CA ILE A 271 25.17 -2.54 -26.40
C ILE A 271 24.34 -1.94 -27.53
N LEU A 272 24.98 -1.09 -28.34
CA LEU A 272 24.47 -0.77 -29.67
C LEU A 272 24.51 -2.07 -30.46
N GLU A 273 23.33 -2.54 -30.85
CA GLU A 273 23.16 -3.50 -31.94
C GLU A 273 24.03 -3.06 -33.12
N GLN A 274 25.07 -3.84 -33.43
CA GLN A 274 25.79 -3.67 -34.67
C GLN A 274 24.94 -4.25 -35.81
N PRO A 275 24.76 -3.52 -36.92
CA PRO A 275 23.91 -3.96 -38.02
C PRO A 275 24.50 -5.19 -38.72
N GLU A 276 23.60 -6.11 -39.09
CA GLU A 276 23.87 -7.28 -39.91
C GLU A 276 24.69 -6.90 -41.16
N ILE A 277 25.90 -7.44 -41.26
CA ILE A 277 26.70 -7.38 -42.48
C ILE A 277 26.10 -8.37 -43.48
N ILE A 278 25.50 -7.83 -44.55
CA ILE A 278 25.03 -8.56 -45.73
C ILE A 278 26.19 -9.40 -46.32
N PRO A 279 26.07 -10.73 -46.46
CA PRO A 279 27.06 -11.52 -47.17
C PRO A 279 26.76 -11.52 -48.68
N THR A 280 27.72 -11.06 -49.50
CA THR A 280 27.71 -11.30 -50.96
C THR A 280 28.49 -12.56 -51.34
N PRO A 281 28.13 -13.26 -52.44
CA PRO A 281 28.41 -14.68 -52.59
C PRO A 281 29.56 -15.05 -53.56
N LYS A 282 30.23 -16.15 -53.18
CA LYS A 282 30.82 -17.24 -54.00
C LYS A 282 31.89 -16.93 -55.07
N THR A 283 33.04 -17.59 -54.89
CA THR A 283 33.55 -18.50 -55.94
C THR A 283 34.20 -19.74 -55.33
N ARG A 284 33.94 -20.91 -55.93
CA ARG A 284 34.29 -22.25 -55.45
C ARG A 284 35.06 -22.98 -56.57
N LYS A 285 35.89 -23.94 -56.16
CA LYS A 285 36.58 -25.03 -56.90
C LYS A 285 38.00 -24.68 -57.38
N SER A 286 38.99 -25.54 -57.22
CA SER A 286 38.96 -27.00 -57.42
C SER A 286 39.96 -27.77 -56.56
N ALA A 287 39.60 -29.02 -56.24
CA ALA A 287 40.48 -30.04 -55.69
C ALA A 287 40.71 -31.20 -56.70
N ALA A 288 41.88 -31.84 -56.52
CA ALA A 288 42.20 -33.26 -56.77
C ALA A 288 42.79 -33.67 -58.15
N LYS A 289 44.02 -34.22 -58.16
CA LYS A 289 44.33 -35.68 -58.11
C LYS A 289 45.82 -36.02 -58.38
N LYS A 290 46.41 -36.79 -57.46
CA LYS A 290 47.27 -38.01 -57.61
C LYS A 290 48.11 -38.23 -58.89
N LYS A 291 49.43 -38.47 -58.74
CA LYS A 291 50.16 -39.75 -59.09
C LYS A 291 51.70 -39.72 -58.88
N ARG A 292 52.16 -40.61 -57.99
CA ARG A 292 53.31 -41.56 -58.01
C ARG A 292 54.47 -41.48 -59.05
N LYS A 293 55.68 -41.76 -58.50
CA LYS A 293 56.86 -42.54 -59.01
C LYS A 293 58.13 -41.76 -59.46
N GLU A 294 59.22 -42.01 -58.72
CA GLU A 294 60.67 -42.08 -59.08
C GLU A 294 60.96 -42.95 -60.35
N PRO A 295 62.22 -43.10 -60.88
CA PRO A 295 63.56 -42.52 -60.52
C PRO A 295 64.48 -42.15 -61.75
N ILE A 296 65.79 -41.89 -61.47
CA ILE A 296 67.01 -41.95 -62.35
C ILE A 296 67.18 -40.72 -63.29
N GLU A 297 68.31 -40.02 -63.40
CA GLU A 297 69.76 -40.35 -63.38
C GLU A 297 70.60 -39.21 -62.76
#